data_AF-A0A0D0BMG3-F1
#
_entry.id   AF-A0A0D0BMG3-F1
#
_cell.length_a   1.000
_cell.length_b   1.000
_cell.length_c   1.000
_cell.angle_alpha   90.00
_cell.angle_beta   90.00
_cell.angle_gamma   90.00
#
_symmetry.space_group_name_H-M   'P 1'
#
loop_
_entity.id
_entity.type
_entity.pdbx_description
1 polymer ?
#
loop_
_entity_poly.entity_id
_entity_poly.type
_entity_poly.pdbx_seq_one_letter_code
_entity_poly.pdbx_strand_id
1 'polypeptide(L)' 'MITSNSCSLDVPYFHGYVETTMDALQLIYAARQGIIPRITRRLNHTERGVMIKSGAVFIFSVKESGIR' A
#
# COMPACT_ATOMS: atom_id res chain seq x y z
N MET A 1 16.19 1.79 7.75
CA MET A 1 16.07 0.33 7.99
C MET A 1 14.62 -0.03 7.76
N ILE A 2 14.33 -0.83 6.73
CA ILE A 2 12.96 -1.24 6.41
C ILE A 2 12.66 -2.46 7.30
N THR A 3 11.85 -2.29 8.34
CA THR A 3 11.45 -3.38 9.23
C THR A 3 10.37 -4.21 8.57
N SER A 4 10.75 -5.37 8.01
CA SER A 4 9.84 -6.43 7.59
C SER A 4 9.44 -7.26 8.80
N ASN A 5 8.22 -7.06 9.31
CA ASN A 5 7.67 -7.86 10.41
C ASN A 5 6.78 -8.96 9.80
N SER A 6 7.22 -10.21 9.90
CA SER A 6 6.50 -11.41 9.44
C SER A 6 5.38 -11.77 10.42
N CYS A 7 4.13 -11.51 10.04
CA CYS A 7 2.93 -12.09 10.62
C CYS A 7 1.93 -12.32 9.47
N SER A 8 1.66 -13.59 9.21
CA SER A 8 0.85 -14.16 8.14
C SER A 8 -0.47 -13.42 7.86
N LEU A 9 -0.46 -12.56 6.84
CA LEU A 9 -1.54 -12.02 6.01
C LEU A 9 -0.86 -11.03 5.03
N ASP A 10 -0.01 -11.58 4.15
CA ASP A 10 1.02 -10.85 3.39
C ASP A 10 0.47 -10.04 2.22
N VAL A 11 -0.29 -8.99 2.52
CA VAL A 11 -0.51 -7.93 1.54
C VAL A 11 0.41 -6.76 1.90
N PRO A 12 1.49 -6.53 1.14
CA PRO A 12 2.45 -5.50 1.48
C PRO A 12 1.85 -4.11 1.20
N TYR A 13 1.96 -3.19 2.17
CA TYR A 13 1.52 -1.80 2.08
C TYR A 13 2.59 -0.88 2.65
N PHE A 14 2.53 0.40 2.26
CA PHE A 14 3.44 1.40 2.81
C PHE A 14 2.89 1.90 4.15
N HIS A 15 3.74 2.00 5.16
CA HIS A 15 3.39 2.62 6.44
C HIS A 15 4.12 3.95 6.58
N GLY A 16 3.37 5.05 6.64
CA GLY A 16 3.92 6.39 6.78
C GLY A 16 2.84 7.46 6.74
N TYR A 17 3.28 8.71 6.65
CA TYR A 17 2.40 9.87 6.58
C TYR A 17 2.55 10.54 5.21
N VAL A 18 1.43 10.98 4.64
CA VAL A 18 1.38 11.72 3.38
C VAL A 18 0.82 13.09 3.73
N GLU A 19 1.68 14.10 3.78
CA GLU A 19 1.29 15.46 4.15
C GLU A 19 0.96 16.29 2.90
N THR A 20 1.81 16.16 1.89
CA THR A 20 1.78 16.99 0.69
C THR A 20 1.46 16.18 -0.57
N THR A 21 1.04 16.88 -1.62
CA THR A 21 0.89 16.28 -2.95
C THR A 21 2.22 15.75 -3.49
N MET A 22 3.35 16.37 -3.11
CA MET A 22 4.67 15.89 -3.52
C MET A 22 4.97 14.51 -2.94
N ASP A 23 4.65 14.29 -1.67
CA ASP A 23 4.81 12.98 -1.01
C ASP A 23 3.99 11.91 -1.73
N ALA A 24 2.75 12.24 -2.09
CA ALA A 24 1.89 11.34 -2.85
C ALA A 24 2.49 11.00 -4.24
N LEU A 25 3.04 11.99 -4.94
CA LEU A 25 3.69 11.78 -6.23
C LEU A 25 4.96 10.92 -6.11
N GLN A 26 5.77 11.13 -5.08
CA GLN A 26 6.95 10.31 -4.80
C GLN A 26 6.56 8.85 -4.50
N LEU A 27 5.51 8.64 -3.70
CA LEU A 27 4.97 7.31 -3.41
C LEU A 27 4.48 6.60 -4.68
N ILE A 28 3.76 7.32 -5.55
CA ILE A 28 3.30 6.78 -6.84
C ILE A 28 4.51 6.44 -7.74
N TYR A 29 5.51 7.32 -7.82
CA TYR A 29 6.71 7.09 -8.62
C TYR A 29 7.50 5.87 -8.11
N ALA A 30 7.72 5.77 -6.80
CA ALA A 30 8.39 4.65 -6.18
C ALA A 30 7.61 3.33 -6.33
N ALA A 31 6.27 3.38 -6.28
CA ALA A 31 5.42 2.21 -6.56
C ALA A 31 5.49 1.78 -8.03
N ARG A 32 5.61 2.72 -8.98
CA ARG A 32 5.82 2.40 -10.41
C ARG A 32 7.19 1.78 -10.67
N GLN A 33 8.21 2.19 -9.92
CA GLN A 33 9.56 1.60 -9.96
C GLN A 33 9.64 0.23 -9.25
N GLY A 34 8.59 -0.21 -8.55
CA GLY A 34 8.58 -1.46 -7.80
C GLY A 34 9.31 -1.40 -6.45
N ILE A 35 9.69 -0.20 -6.00
CA ILE A 35 10.34 0.03 -4.69
C ILE A 35 9.33 -0.14 -3.56
N ILE A 36 8.10 0.36 -3.78
CA ILE A 36 7.00 0.28 -2.82
C ILE A 36 5.97 -0.74 -3.32
N PRO A 37 5.42 -1.58 -2.44
CA PRO A 37 4.41 -2.55 -2.82
C PRO A 37 3.15 -1.89 -3.36
N ARG A 38 2.60 -2.49 -4.43
CA ARG A 38 1.35 -2.07 -5.04
C ARG A 38 0.29 -3.16 -4.89
N ILE A 39 -0.90 -2.77 -4.48
CA ILE A 39 -2.06 -3.64 -4.37
C ILE A 39 -2.60 -3.95 -5.77
N THR A 40 -2.69 -5.23 -6.11
CA THR A 40 -3.20 -5.73 -7.40
C THR A 40 -4.57 -6.40 -7.29
N ARG A 41 -5.13 -6.55 -6.08
CA ARG A 41 -6.44 -7.15 -5.84
C ARG A 41 -7.20 -6.44 -4.71
N ARG A 42 -8.52 -6.63 -4.63
CA ARG A 42 -9.32 -6.14 -3.50
C ARG A 42 -8.89 -6.85 -2.20
N LEU A 43 -8.85 -6.08 -1.11
CA LEU A 43 -8.67 -6.63 0.24
C LEU A 43 -9.95 -7.32 0.71
N ASN A 44 -9.80 -8.50 1.32
CA ASN A 44 -10.87 -9.27 1.95
C ASN A 44 -11.30 -8.64 3.28
N HIS A 45 -12.46 -9.03 3.83
CA HIS A 45 -13.00 -8.45 5.07
C HIS A 45 -12.04 -8.58 6.26
N THR A 46 -11.42 -9.76 6.42
CA THR A 46 -10.42 -10.04 7.47
C THR A 46 -9.17 -9.16 7.31
N GLU A 47 -8.69 -9.00 6.08
CA GLU A 47 -7.52 -8.16 5.77
C GLU A 47 -7.81 -6.70 6.10
N ARG A 48 -8.99 -6.18 5.73
CA ARG A 48 -9.39 -4.80 6.04
C ARG A 48 -9.37 -4.52 7.55
N GLY A 49 -9.90 -5.43 8.36
CA GLY A 49 -9.91 -5.26 9.82
C GLY A 49 -8.52 -5.18 10.45
N VAL A 50 -7.54 -5.88 9.88
CA VAL A 50 -6.16 -5.91 10.41
C VAL A 50 -5.29 -4.80 9.81
N MET A 51 -5.55 -4.40 8.57
CA MET A 51 -4.66 -3.54 7.78
C MET A 51 -5.06 -2.07 7.76
N ILE A 52 -6.34 -1.74 7.98
CA ILE A 52 -6.79 -0.35 8.08
C ILE A 52 -6.38 0.18 9.45
N LYS A 53 -5.21 0.79 9.50
CA LYS A 53 -4.61 1.38 10.69
C LYS A 53 -4.06 2.77 10.36
N SER A 54 -3.85 3.59 11.38
CA SER A 54 -3.18 4.89 11.19
C SER A 54 -1.85 4.69 10.48
N GLY A 55 -1.58 5.51 9.47
CA GLY A 55 -0.36 5.44 8.66
C GLY A 55 -0.35 4.37 7.56
N ALA A 56 -1.40 3.56 7.41
CA ALA A 56 -1.47 2.58 6.32
C ALA A 56 -1.82 3.26 4.98
N VAL A 57 -0.91 3.20 4.00
CA VAL A 57 -1.07 3.76 2.66
C VAL A 57 -1.10 2.65 1.62
N PHE A 58 -2.20 2.60 0.86
CA PHE A 58 -2.45 1.59 -0.17
C PHE A 58 -2.38 2.22 -1.55
N ILE A 59 -1.47 1.72 -2.39
CA ILE A 59 -1.29 2.20 -3.77
C ILE A 59 -1.78 1.11 -4.71
N PHE A 60 -2.66 1.45 -5.66
CA PHE A 60 -3.17 0.51 -6.66
C PHE A 60 -3.30 1.18 -8.04
N SER A 61 -3.20 0.38 -9.10
CA SER A 61 -3.45 0.82 -10.47
C SER A 61 -4.83 0.34 -10.92
N VAL A 62 -5.71 1.26 -11.29
CA VAL A 62 -7.10 0.95 -11.73
C VAL A 62 -7.12 -0.01 -12.93
N LYS A 63 -6.16 0.13 -13.86
CA LYS A 63 -6.10 -0.71 -15.07
C LYS A 63 -5.76 -2.17 -14.75
N GLU A 64 -5.00 -2.42 -13.69
CA GLU A 64 -4.46 -3.75 -13.38
C GLU A 64 -5.18 -4.44 -12.22
N SER A 65 -5.82 -3.68 -11.32
CA SER A 65 -6.40 -4.26 -10.09
C SER A 65 -7.90 -4.58 -10.16
N GLY A 66 -8.62 -4.05 -11.16
CA GLY A 66 -10.09 -4.17 -11.21
C GLY A 66 -10.80 -3.47 -10.04
N ILE A 67 -10.08 -2.62 -9.29
CA ILE A 67 -10.61 -1.84 -8.19
C ILE A 67 -11.19 -0.53 -8.75
N ARG A 68 -12.52 -0.50 -8.87
CA ARG A 68 -13.36 0.70 -8.95
C ARG A 68 -13.98 0.96 -7.58
#